data_AF-A0A8H3J906-F1
#
_entry.id   AF-A0A8H3J906-F1
#
_cell.length_a   1.000
_cell.length_b   1.000
_cell.length_c   1.000
_cell.angle_alpha   90.00
_cell.angle_beta   90.00
_cell.angle_gamma   90.00
#
_symmetry.space_group_name_H-M   'P 1'
#
loop_
_entity.id
_entity.type
_entity.pdbx_description
1 polymer ?
#
loop_
_entity_poly.entity_id
_entity_poly.type
_entity_poly.pdbx_seq_one_letter_code
_entity_poly.pdbx_strand_id
1 'polypeptide(L)'
;MGDPVSAMVALGLAANIGQMVGYSLRIVSKSKELRKSLDGSLPENRHKTVVTESLLSASCTLSSFLESCKTADKVFSPEDEHLQDISNACGAIASDLLGESERLKLIPGTKHVKWDSFRQALKAVWGKAKLDSLAHTLELYRNELKTILQVSILQVRDLLIFSYVADSRLLGLDQTSQSILKETQTSRELSEDRFKVSLESFRHFRISSLGVNYSPVSRQVDGVGGYDLHSHLDHITTFDYDHSGKLDHLVLYRPGSGAICISKNNNGNFTLVYAQGAPGSGIGGYDLSDSRDRIFAFDYEHSGKLDHLAVYRPGTGTMWILQNISGVFTAVYAQGCPGSGIGGYDLASSADRAFAFDYTHSGKLDHLVLFRPGTGTMWILENKFGVFSAVYAQGCPGAGIGSYDLASPADRAFAFDCSSSGKRDHIVLYRPGTGTIWILQNDRGEFSPVYHTGDPGNGIGGYFIKSPDDKAFAFDFNGSGMADHLAFYRPGAGIFWILENIQGIFRFVFAEGNPGTEGDPGDGIGGYDLLSSADRAFGFDYTGSGRANRVALYRPGTGTFWVLQRDTT
;
A
#
# COMPACT_ATOMS: atom_id res chain seq x y z
N MET A 1 33.93 -8.61 -23.49
CA MET A 1 32.54 -8.36 -23.92
C MET A 1 31.73 -9.57 -23.50
N GLY A 2 30.95 -9.45 -22.43
CA GLY A 2 30.03 -10.50 -22.00
C GLY A 2 28.81 -10.52 -22.91
N ASP A 3 28.35 -11.72 -23.28
CA ASP A 3 27.13 -11.94 -24.05
C ASP A 3 25.92 -11.38 -23.26
N PRO A 4 25.05 -10.53 -23.84
CA PRO A 4 23.85 -9.98 -23.19
C PRO A 4 22.94 -11.06 -22.58
N VAL A 5 22.93 -12.25 -23.17
CA VAL A 5 22.21 -13.41 -22.66
C VAL A 5 22.78 -13.87 -21.31
N SER A 6 24.10 -13.77 -21.12
CA SER A 6 24.79 -14.13 -19.87
C SER A 6 24.39 -13.22 -18.71
N ALA A 7 24.23 -11.92 -18.96
CA ALA A 7 23.87 -10.96 -17.92
C ALA A 7 22.40 -11.09 -17.45
N MET A 8 21.48 -11.40 -18.38
CA MET A 8 20.08 -11.70 -18.02
C MET A 8 19.95 -13.04 -17.27
N VAL A 9 20.74 -14.04 -17.66
CA VAL A 9 20.84 -15.32 -16.95
C VAL A 9 21.39 -15.13 -15.54
N ALA A 10 22.42 -14.29 -15.36
CA ALA A 10 22.99 -13.96 -14.05
C ALA A 10 21.99 -13.19 -13.15
N LEU A 11 21.19 -12.28 -13.71
CA LEU A 11 20.12 -11.57 -12.99
C LEU A 11 18.99 -12.52 -12.55
N GLY A 12 18.54 -13.40 -13.44
CA GLY A 12 17.55 -14.43 -13.12
C GLY A 12 18.04 -15.38 -12.03
N LEU A 13 19.32 -15.77 -12.09
CA LEU A 13 19.97 -16.59 -11.09
C LEU A 13 20.04 -15.85 -9.73
N ALA A 14 20.51 -14.61 -9.71
CA ALA A 14 20.64 -13.82 -8.47
C ALA A 14 19.29 -13.54 -7.80
N ALA A 15 18.23 -13.30 -8.58
CA ALA A 15 16.87 -13.12 -8.05
C ALA A 15 16.33 -14.40 -7.40
N ASN A 16 16.54 -15.56 -8.04
CA ASN A 16 16.12 -16.86 -7.51
C ASN A 16 16.92 -17.25 -6.26
N ILE A 17 18.24 -17.01 -6.24
CA ILE A 17 19.08 -17.22 -5.04
C ILE A 17 18.60 -16.29 -3.91
N GLY A 18 18.30 -15.02 -4.20
CA GLY A 18 17.80 -14.07 -3.21
C GLY A 18 16.48 -14.50 -2.57
N GLN A 19 15.55 -15.06 -3.35
CA GLN A 19 14.31 -15.64 -2.83
C GLN A 19 14.58 -16.83 -1.91
N MET A 20 15.46 -17.75 -2.32
CA MET A 20 15.81 -18.93 -1.54
C MET A 20 16.48 -18.59 -0.20
N VAL A 21 17.41 -17.64 -0.21
CA VAL A 21 18.08 -17.12 1.00
C VAL A 21 17.06 -16.44 1.92
N GLY A 22 16.15 -15.62 1.37
CA GLY A 22 15.10 -14.95 2.15
C GLY A 22 14.15 -15.92 2.85
N TYR A 23 13.73 -16.98 2.17
CA TYR A 23 12.89 -18.03 2.77
C TYR A 23 13.65 -18.86 3.82
N SER A 24 14.91 -19.21 3.55
CA SER A 24 15.77 -19.95 4.48
C SER A 24 16.01 -19.16 5.77
N LEU A 25 16.27 -17.86 5.67
CA LEU A 25 16.47 -16.97 6.81
C LEU A 25 15.23 -16.88 7.70
N ARG A 26 14.02 -16.83 7.11
CA ARG A 26 12.75 -16.87 7.85
C ARG A 26 12.56 -18.17 8.62
N ILE A 27 12.94 -19.31 8.05
CA ILE A 27 12.84 -20.62 8.72
C ILE A 27 13.81 -20.69 9.90
N VAL A 28 15.06 -20.24 9.73
CA VAL A 28 16.09 -20.26 10.78
C VAL A 28 15.75 -19.29 11.91
N SER A 29 15.34 -18.06 11.58
CA SER A 29 14.95 -17.04 12.57
C SER A 29 13.78 -17.52 13.43
N LYS A 30 12.73 -18.08 12.82
CA LYS A 30 11.58 -18.59 13.57
C LYS A 30 11.94 -19.83 14.40
N SER A 31 12.90 -20.64 13.97
CA SER A 31 13.43 -21.77 14.76
C SER A 31 14.23 -21.31 15.98
N LYS A 32 14.94 -20.17 15.86
CA LYS A 32 15.64 -19.51 16.98
C LYS A 32 14.67 -18.90 17.99
N GLU A 33 13.58 -18.29 17.52
CA GLU A 33 12.49 -17.79 18.39
C GLU A 33 11.80 -18.92 19.18
N LEU A 34 11.52 -20.05 18.52
CA LEU A 34 10.96 -21.26 19.16
C LEU A 34 11.89 -21.93 20.19
N ARG A 35 13.19 -21.62 20.15
CA ARG A 35 14.16 -22.06 21.17
C ARG A 35 14.17 -21.17 22.41
N LYS A 36 13.82 -19.88 22.27
CA LYS A 36 13.74 -18.92 23.39
C LYS A 36 12.43 -19.01 24.17
N SER A 37 11.36 -19.53 23.56
CA SER A 37 10.07 -19.76 24.24
C SER A 37 10.15 -20.98 25.16
N LEU A 38 9.85 -20.79 26.45
CA LEU A 38 9.92 -21.82 27.50
C LEU A 38 8.81 -22.88 27.41
N ASP A 39 7.74 -22.66 26.63
CA ASP A 39 6.54 -23.51 26.68
C ASP A 39 6.03 -24.01 25.32
N GLY A 40 6.86 -23.97 24.28
CA GLY A 40 6.63 -24.72 23.03
C GLY A 40 5.43 -24.32 22.16
N SER A 41 4.55 -23.42 22.57
CA SER A 41 3.41 -22.95 21.76
C SER A 41 3.48 -21.45 21.44
N LEU A 42 3.52 -21.10 20.15
CA LEU A 42 3.24 -19.76 19.64
C LEU A 42 1.81 -19.74 19.02
N PRO A 43 0.93 -18.77 19.33
CA PRO A 43 -0.47 -18.75 18.86
C PRO A 43 -0.68 -18.51 17.35
N GLU A 44 0.38 -18.30 16.58
CA GLU A 44 0.34 -17.72 15.23
C GLU A 44 0.44 -18.78 14.10
N ASN A 45 -0.11 -19.97 14.32
CA ASN A 45 0.33 -21.16 13.59
C ASN A 45 -0.48 -21.55 12.33
N ARG A 46 -1.36 -20.68 11.81
CA ARG A 46 -2.24 -21.03 10.70
C ARG A 46 -1.69 -20.74 9.29
N HIS A 47 -0.53 -20.09 9.15
CA HIS A 47 -0.04 -19.59 7.84
C HIS A 47 1.34 -20.14 7.42
N LYS A 48 1.62 -21.44 7.65
CA LYS A 48 3.00 -21.99 7.57
C LYS A 48 3.26 -23.01 6.45
N THR A 49 2.25 -23.40 5.68
CA THR A 49 2.42 -24.29 4.52
C THR A 49 3.00 -23.54 3.32
N VAL A 50 2.56 -22.30 3.11
CA VAL A 50 2.92 -21.44 1.96
C VAL A 50 4.43 -21.16 1.90
N VAL A 51 5.06 -20.77 3.00
CA VAL A 51 6.51 -20.40 3.03
C VAL A 51 7.41 -21.58 2.63
N THR A 52 6.99 -22.81 2.93
CA THR A 52 7.79 -24.01 2.68
C THR A 52 7.57 -24.54 1.26
N GLU A 53 6.34 -24.48 0.75
CA GLU A 53 6.03 -24.73 -0.67
C GLU A 53 6.73 -23.71 -1.57
N SER A 54 6.81 -22.44 -1.15
CA SER A 54 7.58 -21.41 -1.85
C SER A 54 9.09 -21.67 -1.81
N LEU A 55 9.65 -22.18 -0.70
CA LEU A 55 11.06 -22.56 -0.64
C LEU A 55 11.37 -23.78 -1.51
N LEU A 56 10.52 -24.80 -1.47
CA LEU A 56 10.62 -26.00 -2.32
C LEU A 56 10.52 -25.63 -3.80
N SER A 57 9.56 -24.78 -4.16
CA SER A 57 9.41 -24.26 -5.52
C SER A 57 10.64 -23.46 -5.95
N ALA A 58 11.12 -22.54 -5.12
CA ALA A 58 12.32 -21.75 -5.41
C ALA A 58 13.58 -22.63 -5.56
N SER A 59 13.71 -23.68 -4.75
CA SER A 59 14.80 -24.65 -4.83
C SER A 59 14.72 -25.50 -6.10
N CYS A 60 13.54 -26.00 -6.47
CA CYS A 60 13.33 -26.76 -7.72
C CYS A 60 13.60 -25.88 -8.95
N THR A 61 13.13 -24.63 -8.94
CA THR A 61 13.41 -23.68 -10.01
C THR A 61 14.90 -23.40 -10.14
N LEU A 62 15.61 -23.21 -9.02
CA LEU A 62 17.06 -22.99 -9.01
C LEU A 62 17.84 -24.21 -9.52
N SER A 63 17.48 -25.43 -9.08
CA SER A 63 18.12 -26.67 -9.57
C SER A 63 17.87 -26.91 -11.06
N SER A 64 16.64 -26.71 -11.54
CA SER A 64 16.32 -26.86 -12.96
C SER A 64 17.05 -25.85 -13.84
N PHE A 65 17.25 -24.63 -13.33
CA PHE A 65 18.01 -23.59 -14.00
C PHE A 65 19.51 -23.91 -14.06
N LEU A 66 20.08 -24.40 -12.95
CA LEU A 66 21.49 -24.85 -12.90
C LEU A 66 21.78 -26.04 -13.82
N GLU A 67 20.82 -26.97 -13.99
CA GLU A 67 20.94 -28.06 -14.95
C GLU A 67 20.90 -27.57 -16.40
N SER A 68 20.03 -26.60 -16.70
CA SER A 68 19.96 -25.94 -18.02
C SER A 68 21.24 -25.16 -18.37
N CYS A 69 21.99 -24.69 -17.37
CA CYS A 69 23.26 -24.00 -17.57
C CYS A 69 24.44 -24.95 -17.87
N LYS A 70 24.36 -26.22 -17.44
CA LYS A 70 25.42 -27.22 -17.69
C LYS A 70 25.40 -27.80 -19.11
N THR A 71 24.28 -27.70 -19.81
CA THR A 71 24.10 -28.26 -21.17
C THR A 71 24.54 -27.33 -22.29
N ALA A 72 24.95 -26.10 -21.97
CA ALA A 72 25.52 -25.17 -22.94
C ALA A 72 27.03 -25.07 -22.68
N ASP A 73 27.86 -25.56 -23.62
CA ASP A 73 29.32 -25.38 -23.64
C ASP A 73 29.68 -23.88 -23.75
N LYS A 74 29.57 -23.14 -22.64
CA LYS A 74 29.99 -21.74 -22.52
C LYS A 74 31.10 -21.64 -21.47
N VAL A 75 32.24 -21.09 -21.90
CA VAL A 75 33.37 -20.76 -21.03
C VAL A 75 32.94 -19.59 -20.13
N PHE A 76 32.82 -19.87 -18.84
CA PHE A 76 32.43 -18.91 -17.80
C PHE A 76 33.52 -17.86 -17.54
N SER A 77 33.10 -16.63 -17.16
CA SER A 77 34.01 -15.60 -16.65
C SER A 77 34.26 -15.78 -15.14
N PRO A 78 35.31 -15.20 -14.54
CA PRO A 78 35.61 -15.34 -13.11
C PRO A 78 34.49 -14.87 -12.16
N GLU A 79 33.62 -13.98 -12.63
CA GLU A 79 32.45 -13.47 -11.90
C GLU A 79 31.29 -14.48 -11.87
N ASP A 80 31.21 -15.34 -12.90
CA ASP A 80 30.25 -16.43 -12.99
C ASP A 80 30.65 -17.63 -12.12
N GLU A 81 31.95 -17.84 -11.90
CA GLU A 81 32.48 -18.88 -11.00
C GLU A 81 32.10 -18.60 -9.53
N HIS A 82 32.19 -17.34 -9.10
CA HIS A 82 31.77 -16.92 -7.76
C HIS A 82 30.25 -17.03 -7.55
N LEU A 83 29.44 -16.69 -8.56
CA LEU A 83 27.99 -16.88 -8.53
C LEU A 83 27.60 -18.36 -8.52
N GLN A 84 28.36 -19.21 -9.23
CA GLN A 84 28.20 -20.65 -9.20
C GLN A 84 28.56 -21.23 -7.82
N ASP A 85 29.59 -20.71 -7.15
CA ASP A 85 29.95 -21.11 -5.79
C ASP A 85 28.87 -20.74 -4.76
N ILE A 86 28.35 -19.52 -4.84
CA ILE A 86 27.23 -19.08 -3.99
C ILE A 86 25.99 -19.93 -4.27
N SER A 87 25.71 -20.24 -5.54
CA SER A 87 24.57 -21.07 -5.94
C SER A 87 24.71 -22.52 -5.48
N ASN A 88 25.92 -23.10 -5.57
CA ASN A 88 26.24 -24.44 -5.07
C ASN A 88 26.14 -24.51 -3.54
N ALA A 89 26.63 -23.50 -2.83
CA ALA A 89 26.52 -23.41 -1.37
C ALA A 89 25.04 -23.27 -0.93
N CYS A 90 24.27 -22.46 -1.65
CA CYS A 90 22.83 -22.33 -1.47
C CYS A 90 22.08 -23.64 -1.73
N GLY A 91 22.43 -24.36 -2.81
CA GLY A 91 21.90 -25.67 -3.13
C GLY A 91 22.23 -26.75 -2.08
N ALA A 92 23.43 -26.69 -1.48
CA ALA A 92 23.82 -27.58 -0.39
C ALA A 92 22.98 -27.33 0.87
N ILE A 93 22.75 -26.07 1.24
CA ILE A 93 21.89 -25.69 2.38
C ILE A 93 20.44 -26.13 2.14
N ALA A 94 19.92 -25.96 0.92
CA ALA A 94 18.59 -26.41 0.55
C ALA A 94 18.47 -27.94 0.59
N SER A 95 19.48 -28.66 0.11
CA SER A 95 19.53 -30.12 0.15
C SER A 95 19.61 -30.66 1.58
N ASP A 96 20.37 -30.00 2.46
CA ASP A 96 20.43 -30.34 3.89
C ASP A 96 19.08 -30.13 4.60
N LEU A 97 18.37 -29.05 4.25
CA LEU A 97 17.02 -28.76 4.76
C LEU A 97 15.99 -29.79 4.23
N LEU A 98 16.12 -30.20 2.96
CA LEU A 98 15.22 -31.16 2.31
C LEU A 98 15.45 -32.59 2.81
N GLY A 99 16.70 -33.03 2.92
CA GLY A 99 17.06 -34.36 3.40
C GLY A 99 16.55 -34.61 4.82
N GLU A 100 16.60 -33.60 5.69
CA GLU A 100 16.04 -33.73 7.04
C GLU A 100 14.50 -33.73 7.02
N SER A 101 13.86 -33.08 6.05
CA SER A 101 12.40 -33.11 5.85
C SER A 101 11.87 -34.47 5.39
N GLU A 102 12.63 -35.19 4.57
CA GLU A 102 12.28 -36.54 4.13
C GLU A 102 12.52 -37.58 5.23
N ARG A 103 13.59 -37.42 6.01
CA ARG A 103 13.87 -38.25 7.20
C ARG A 103 12.72 -38.21 8.22
N LEU A 104 12.04 -37.08 8.32
CA LEU A 104 10.88 -36.88 9.19
C LEU A 104 9.57 -37.44 8.62
N LYS A 105 9.51 -37.73 7.31
CA LYS A 105 8.37 -38.43 6.68
C LYS A 105 8.45 -39.96 6.81
N LEU A 106 9.63 -40.52 7.14
CA LEU A 106 9.89 -41.96 7.19
C LEU A 106 9.57 -42.63 8.54
N ILE A 107 9.06 -41.88 9.52
CA ILE A 107 8.61 -42.44 10.82
C ILE A 107 7.24 -43.12 10.60
N PRO A 108 7.11 -44.45 10.76
CA PRO A 108 5.86 -45.15 10.47
C PRO A 108 4.75 -44.74 11.45
N GLY A 109 3.67 -44.13 10.95
CA GLY A 109 2.45 -43.84 11.72
C GLY A 109 1.86 -42.44 11.56
N THR A 110 2.56 -41.48 10.95
CA THR A 110 2.06 -40.10 10.81
C THR A 110 1.54 -39.83 9.40
N LYS A 111 0.22 -39.97 9.18
CA LYS A 111 -0.44 -39.35 8.03
C LYS A 111 -0.46 -37.82 8.23
N HIS A 112 0.14 -37.09 7.30
CA HIS A 112 0.32 -35.63 7.30
C HIS A 112 1.01 -35.08 8.57
N VAL A 113 2.34 -35.09 8.58
CA VAL A 113 3.15 -34.45 9.62
C VAL A 113 2.82 -32.95 9.66
N LYS A 114 2.14 -32.50 10.72
CA LYS A 114 1.89 -31.07 10.99
C LYS A 114 3.25 -30.39 11.20
N TRP A 115 3.52 -29.32 10.46
CA TRP A 115 4.81 -28.62 10.35
C TRP A 115 5.32 -27.95 11.63
N ASP A 116 4.51 -27.85 12.69
CA ASP A 116 5.00 -27.57 14.05
C ASP A 116 6.00 -28.64 14.52
N SER A 117 5.77 -29.90 14.11
CA SER A 117 6.64 -31.03 14.39
C SER A 117 7.97 -30.95 13.62
N PHE A 118 7.98 -30.35 12.42
CA PHE A 118 9.21 -30.19 11.61
C PHE A 118 10.16 -29.16 12.22
N ARG A 119 9.64 -28.01 12.69
CA ARG A 119 10.46 -27.00 13.39
C ARG A 119 10.88 -27.47 14.77
N GLN A 120 10.04 -28.23 15.47
CA GLN A 120 10.42 -28.92 16.71
C GLN A 120 11.48 -29.99 16.48
N ALA A 121 11.42 -30.72 15.35
CA ALA A 121 12.44 -31.68 14.96
C ALA A 121 13.76 -30.99 14.58
N LEU A 122 13.74 -29.88 13.84
CA LEU A 122 14.94 -29.07 13.58
C LEU A 122 15.55 -28.51 14.87
N LYS A 123 14.73 -28.10 15.85
CA LYS A 123 15.18 -27.73 17.21
C LYS A 123 15.85 -28.90 17.95
N ALA A 124 15.40 -30.13 17.72
CA ALA A 124 15.92 -31.34 18.35
C ALA A 124 17.19 -31.89 17.68
N VAL A 125 17.29 -31.76 16.35
CA VAL A 125 18.40 -32.29 15.54
C VAL A 125 19.54 -31.27 15.38
N TRP A 126 19.25 -29.96 15.32
CA TRP A 126 20.27 -28.92 15.16
C TRP A 126 20.57 -28.17 16.47
N GLY A 127 21.85 -28.20 16.86
CA GLY A 127 22.36 -27.44 18.00
C GLY A 127 22.32 -25.93 17.79
N LYS A 128 22.29 -25.16 18.89
CA LYS A 128 22.27 -23.68 18.89
C LYS A 128 23.41 -23.10 18.03
N ALA A 129 24.63 -23.65 18.14
CA ALA A 129 25.78 -23.22 17.37
C ALA A 129 25.61 -23.41 15.86
N LYS A 130 24.99 -24.52 15.43
CA LYS A 130 24.73 -24.79 14.00
C LYS A 130 23.67 -23.84 13.43
N LEU A 131 22.62 -23.55 14.19
CA LEU A 131 21.58 -22.58 13.80
C LEU A 131 22.10 -21.15 13.72
N ASP A 132 22.91 -20.73 14.69
CA ASP A 132 23.51 -19.39 14.69
C ASP A 132 24.53 -19.24 13.55
N SER A 133 25.31 -20.29 13.26
CA SER A 133 26.20 -20.33 12.09
C SER A 133 25.42 -20.22 10.79
N LEU A 134 24.33 -20.99 10.61
CA LEU A 134 23.53 -20.97 9.39
C LEU A 134 22.88 -19.60 9.16
N ALA A 135 22.36 -18.98 10.22
CA ALA A 135 21.78 -17.63 10.16
C ALA A 135 22.83 -16.59 9.73
N HIS A 136 24.04 -16.66 10.32
CA HIS A 136 25.12 -15.75 10.00
C HIS A 136 25.59 -15.90 8.54
N THR A 137 25.77 -17.14 8.08
CA THR A 137 26.14 -17.46 6.71
C THR A 137 25.08 -16.99 5.69
N LEU A 138 23.79 -17.19 5.99
CA LEU A 138 22.70 -16.72 5.11
C LEU A 138 22.61 -15.19 5.04
N GLU A 139 22.87 -14.48 6.14
CA GLU A 139 22.89 -13.01 6.14
C GLU A 139 24.10 -12.44 5.39
N LEU A 140 25.25 -13.12 5.45
CA LEU A 140 26.43 -12.78 4.65
C LEU A 140 26.13 -12.91 3.15
N TYR A 141 25.55 -14.03 2.73
CA TYR A 141 25.17 -14.23 1.32
C TYR A 141 24.11 -13.24 0.85
N ARG A 142 23.15 -12.85 1.72
CA ARG A 142 22.17 -11.81 1.40
C ARG A 142 22.83 -10.47 1.08
N ASN A 143 23.85 -10.10 1.85
CA ASN A 143 24.55 -8.82 1.67
C ASN A 143 25.48 -8.85 0.45
N GLU A 144 26.14 -9.99 0.19
CA GLU A 144 26.94 -10.20 -1.02
C GLU A 144 26.06 -10.18 -2.28
N LEU A 145 24.93 -10.89 -2.31
CA LEU A 145 23.99 -10.89 -3.43
C LEU A 145 23.39 -9.50 -3.68
N LYS A 146 23.12 -8.73 -2.63
CA LYS A 146 22.66 -7.34 -2.76
C LYS A 146 23.69 -6.46 -3.48
N THR A 147 24.96 -6.69 -3.19
CA THR A 147 26.09 -5.97 -3.80
C THR A 147 26.28 -6.42 -5.25
N ILE A 148 26.22 -7.73 -5.52
CA ILE A 148 26.33 -8.28 -6.87
C ILE A 148 25.15 -7.83 -7.74
N LEU A 149 23.90 -7.85 -7.24
CA LEU A 149 22.74 -7.31 -7.94
C LEU A 149 22.88 -5.82 -8.25
N GLN A 150 23.42 -5.02 -7.32
CA GLN A 150 23.72 -3.62 -7.58
C GLN A 150 24.75 -3.46 -8.70
N VAL A 151 25.83 -4.25 -8.69
CA VAL A 151 26.88 -4.19 -9.73
C VAL A 151 26.38 -4.71 -11.08
N SER A 152 25.63 -5.81 -11.12
CA SER A 152 25.07 -6.37 -12.35
C SER A 152 23.99 -5.49 -12.98
N ILE A 153 23.17 -4.80 -12.17
CA ILE A 153 22.23 -3.78 -12.66
C ILE A 153 23.01 -2.61 -13.30
N LEU A 154 24.13 -2.21 -12.72
CA LEU A 154 25.01 -1.18 -13.29
C LEU A 154 25.72 -1.66 -14.57
N GLN A 155 26.14 -2.92 -14.65
CA GLN A 155 26.74 -3.51 -15.85
C GLN A 155 25.74 -3.70 -17.00
N VAL A 156 24.49 -4.11 -16.72
CA VAL A 156 23.42 -4.21 -17.73
C VAL A 156 23.01 -2.83 -18.24
N ARG A 157 22.97 -1.84 -17.35
CA ARG A 157 22.81 -0.42 -17.72
C ARG A 157 23.93 0.00 -18.69
N ASP A 158 25.18 -0.35 -18.40
CA ASP A 158 26.32 0.03 -19.23
C ASP A 158 26.38 -0.74 -20.57
N LEU A 159 25.94 -2.01 -20.62
CA LEU A 159 25.81 -2.81 -21.85
C LEU A 159 24.69 -2.31 -22.77
N LEU A 160 23.55 -1.87 -22.20
CA LEU A 160 22.45 -1.24 -22.95
C LEU A 160 22.86 0.12 -23.51
N ILE A 161 23.67 0.88 -22.77
CA ILE A 161 24.30 2.11 -23.26
C ILE A 161 25.28 1.78 -24.39
N PHE A 162 26.07 0.70 -24.28
CA PHE A 162 27.07 0.34 -25.28
C PHE A 162 26.45 -0.19 -26.59
N SER A 163 25.35 -0.95 -26.53
CA SER A 163 24.63 -1.39 -27.74
C SER A 163 23.98 -0.20 -28.47
N TYR A 164 23.43 0.76 -27.71
CA TYR A 164 22.90 2.02 -28.24
C TYR A 164 23.99 2.89 -28.89
N VAL A 165 25.19 2.94 -28.29
CA VAL A 165 26.37 3.64 -28.86
C VAL A 165 26.95 2.91 -30.07
N ALA A 166 26.90 1.58 -30.12
CA ALA A 166 27.35 0.79 -31.26
C ALA A 166 26.45 0.94 -32.49
N ASP A 167 25.12 1.00 -32.31
CA ASP A 167 24.16 1.36 -33.38
C ASP A 167 24.37 2.80 -33.86
N SER A 168 24.70 3.71 -32.94
CA SER A 168 25.04 5.11 -33.26
C SER A 168 26.39 5.27 -33.99
N ARG A 169 27.30 4.29 -33.86
CA ARG A 169 28.66 4.30 -34.44
C ARG A 169 28.72 3.75 -35.87
N LEU A 170 27.65 3.16 -36.40
CA LEU A 170 27.56 2.70 -37.80
C LEU A 170 27.53 3.87 -38.81
N LEU A 171 27.49 5.12 -38.33
CA LEU A 171 27.45 6.35 -39.15
C LEU A 171 28.64 7.31 -38.96
N GLY A 172 29.76 6.88 -38.38
CA GLY A 172 30.92 7.78 -38.36
C GLY A 172 32.12 7.31 -37.55
N LEU A 173 32.98 6.52 -38.18
CA LEU A 173 34.43 6.62 -37.97
C LEU A 173 34.91 7.82 -38.82
N ASP A 174 35.82 8.70 -38.42
CA ASP A 174 37.23 8.31 -38.23
C ASP A 174 38.16 9.46 -37.73
N GLN A 175 37.70 10.52 -37.04
CA GLN A 175 38.62 11.65 -36.73
C GLN A 175 38.65 12.14 -35.28
N THR A 176 37.86 11.53 -34.39
CA THR A 176 37.59 12.08 -33.06
C THR A 176 38.26 11.32 -31.90
N SER A 177 39.18 10.38 -32.15
CA SER A 177 39.73 9.56 -31.06
C SER A 177 40.71 10.28 -30.12
N GLN A 178 41.18 11.50 -30.44
CA GLN A 178 42.14 12.22 -29.59
C GLN A 178 41.61 13.50 -28.93
N SER A 179 40.45 14.02 -29.34
CA SER A 179 39.77 15.15 -28.66
C SER A 179 38.89 14.72 -27.48
N ILE A 180 38.44 13.46 -27.48
CA ILE A 180 37.51 12.88 -26.49
C ILE A 180 38.09 12.85 -25.05
N LEU A 181 39.41 12.79 -24.87
CA LEU A 181 40.00 12.72 -23.52
C LEU A 181 40.01 14.05 -22.75
N LYS A 182 39.85 15.19 -23.44
CA LYS A 182 39.72 16.50 -22.77
C LYS A 182 38.27 16.98 -22.70
N GLU A 183 37.44 16.57 -23.66
CA GLU A 183 35.99 16.82 -23.61
C GLU A 183 35.26 15.96 -22.58
N THR A 184 35.87 14.90 -22.03
CA THR A 184 35.23 13.98 -21.07
C THR A 184 34.96 14.56 -19.68
N GLN A 185 35.60 15.69 -19.31
CA GLN A 185 35.25 16.41 -18.08
C GLN A 185 34.09 17.38 -18.32
N THR A 186 34.12 18.13 -19.42
CA THR A 186 33.05 19.06 -19.80
C THR A 186 31.80 18.35 -20.30
N SER A 187 31.94 17.17 -20.93
CA SER A 187 30.84 16.30 -21.32
C SER A 187 30.23 15.55 -20.16
N ARG A 188 30.85 15.51 -18.98
CA ARG A 188 30.23 14.95 -17.77
C ARG A 188 29.10 15.86 -17.30
N GLU A 189 29.35 17.16 -17.24
CA GLU A 189 28.35 18.18 -16.89
C GLU A 189 27.31 18.37 -18.02
N LEU A 190 27.74 18.39 -19.29
CA LEU A 190 26.82 18.41 -20.44
C LEU A 190 26.09 17.07 -20.65
N SER A 191 26.61 15.94 -20.15
CA SER A 191 25.90 14.66 -20.15
C SER A 191 24.84 14.62 -19.07
N GLU A 192 25.01 15.27 -17.93
CA GLU A 192 23.92 15.38 -16.94
C GLU A 192 22.77 16.22 -17.50
N ASP A 193 23.06 17.31 -18.21
CA ASP A 193 22.01 18.12 -18.86
C ASP A 193 21.45 17.45 -20.13
N ARG A 194 22.25 16.74 -20.94
CA ARG A 194 21.72 15.93 -22.05
C ARG A 194 21.01 14.65 -21.57
N PHE A 195 21.36 14.10 -20.43
CA PHE A 195 20.67 12.99 -19.78
C PHE A 195 19.36 13.46 -19.17
N LYS A 196 19.26 14.71 -18.67
CA LYS A 196 17.95 15.35 -18.39
C LYS A 196 17.11 15.49 -19.66
N VAL A 197 17.68 15.94 -20.77
CA VAL A 197 16.96 16.08 -22.06
C VAL A 197 16.58 14.72 -22.67
N SER A 198 17.39 13.67 -22.46
CA SER A 198 17.09 12.30 -22.91
C SER A 198 16.15 11.55 -21.95
N LEU A 199 16.19 11.82 -20.63
CA LEU A 199 15.13 11.47 -19.67
C LEU A 199 13.83 12.18 -20.00
N GLU A 200 13.88 13.42 -20.51
CA GLU A 200 12.74 14.15 -21.07
C GLU A 200 12.20 13.53 -22.36
N SER A 201 13.04 12.81 -23.10
CA SER A 201 12.60 11.99 -24.23
C SER A 201 12.00 10.64 -23.78
N PHE A 202 12.49 10.05 -22.67
CA PHE A 202 11.88 8.88 -22.01
C PHE A 202 10.61 9.20 -21.20
N ARG A 203 10.42 10.45 -20.79
CA ARG A 203 9.20 10.98 -20.14
C ARG A 203 7.93 10.78 -20.97
N HIS A 204 8.07 10.55 -22.28
CA HIS A 204 6.98 10.27 -23.22
C HIS A 204 6.67 8.77 -23.43
N PHE A 205 7.33 7.84 -22.71
CA PHE A 205 6.99 6.41 -22.81
C PHE A 205 5.76 6.09 -21.94
N ARG A 206 4.64 5.81 -22.60
CA ARG A 206 3.38 5.38 -21.98
C ARG A 206 3.61 4.05 -21.24
N ILE A 207 3.60 4.09 -19.90
CA ILE A 207 3.64 2.88 -19.06
C ILE A 207 2.28 2.20 -19.22
N SER A 208 2.22 1.15 -20.03
CA SER A 208 1.02 0.34 -20.19
C SER A 208 0.97 -0.77 -19.13
N SER A 209 -0.24 -1.08 -18.68
CA SER A 209 -0.56 -1.99 -17.58
C SER A 209 0.04 -3.40 -17.77
N LEU A 210 0.38 -4.07 -16.65
CA LEU A 210 0.88 -5.46 -16.58
C LEU A 210 -0.22 -6.50 -16.90
N GLY A 211 -0.98 -6.33 -17.99
CA GLY A 211 -2.10 -7.21 -18.34
C GLY A 211 -3.31 -7.10 -17.39
N VAL A 212 -3.32 -6.12 -16.50
CA VAL A 212 -4.43 -5.82 -15.60
C VAL A 212 -5.29 -4.73 -16.21
N ASN A 213 -6.54 -5.07 -16.53
CA ASN A 213 -7.53 -4.13 -17.05
C ASN A 213 -8.69 -3.96 -16.06
N TYR A 214 -9.39 -2.84 -16.19
CA TYR A 214 -10.60 -2.55 -15.45
C TYR A 214 -11.75 -2.31 -16.41
N SER A 215 -12.92 -2.83 -16.08
CA SER A 215 -14.16 -2.62 -16.81
C SER A 215 -15.27 -2.12 -15.87
N PRO A 216 -16.16 -1.23 -16.34
CA PRO A 216 -17.25 -0.73 -15.53
C PRO A 216 -18.34 -1.78 -15.33
N VAL A 217 -18.69 -2.04 -14.07
CA VAL A 217 -19.83 -2.87 -13.66
C VAL A 217 -21.09 -2.04 -13.35
N SER A 218 -20.92 -0.74 -13.11
CA SER A 218 -22.00 0.23 -12.98
C SER A 218 -21.56 1.57 -13.56
N ARG A 219 -22.46 2.21 -14.33
CA ARG A 219 -22.29 3.55 -14.89
C ARG A 219 -23.55 4.35 -14.66
N GLN A 220 -23.50 5.30 -13.75
CA GLN A 220 -24.58 6.22 -13.47
C GLN A 220 -24.11 7.63 -13.85
N VAL A 221 -24.96 8.36 -14.54
CA VAL A 221 -24.63 9.67 -15.15
C VAL A 221 -25.57 10.79 -14.68
N ASP A 222 -26.53 10.46 -13.82
CA ASP A 222 -27.55 11.38 -13.31
C ASP A 222 -27.83 11.06 -11.83
N GLY A 223 -26.75 11.00 -11.05
CA GLY A 223 -26.78 10.65 -9.64
C GLY A 223 -26.71 9.15 -9.37
N VAL A 224 -26.79 8.78 -8.08
CA VAL A 224 -26.83 7.39 -7.63
C VAL A 224 -27.84 7.18 -6.52
N GLY A 225 -28.65 6.13 -6.65
CA GLY A 225 -29.66 5.77 -5.66
C GLY A 225 -30.60 6.93 -5.32
N GLY A 226 -31.03 7.71 -6.32
CA GLY A 226 -31.92 8.87 -6.12
C GLY A 226 -31.27 10.14 -5.57
N TYR A 227 -29.94 10.17 -5.35
CA TYR A 227 -29.19 11.36 -5.00
C TYR A 227 -28.48 11.93 -6.24
N ASP A 228 -28.68 13.21 -6.55
CA ASP A 228 -28.37 13.80 -7.86
C ASP A 228 -26.87 13.96 -8.20
N LEU A 229 -25.98 14.11 -7.21
CA LEU A 229 -24.55 14.42 -7.40
C LEU A 229 -24.24 15.67 -8.26
N HIS A 230 -25.16 16.62 -8.37
CA HIS A 230 -25.03 17.83 -9.19
C HIS A 230 -24.33 19.00 -8.50
N SER A 231 -23.93 18.88 -7.24
CA SER A 231 -23.16 19.91 -6.55
C SER A 231 -21.69 19.52 -6.41
N HIS A 232 -20.79 20.48 -6.62
CA HIS A 232 -19.36 20.30 -6.35
C HIS A 232 -19.04 20.03 -4.87
N LEU A 233 -19.98 20.31 -3.97
CA LEU A 233 -19.88 20.00 -2.54
C LEU A 233 -20.27 18.56 -2.22
N ASP A 234 -20.79 17.78 -3.18
CA ASP A 234 -21.27 16.43 -2.88
C ASP A 234 -20.13 15.47 -2.50
N HIS A 235 -20.36 14.72 -1.43
CA HIS A 235 -19.43 13.74 -0.89
C HIS A 235 -20.09 12.37 -0.76
N ILE A 236 -19.28 11.32 -0.95
CA ILE A 236 -19.70 9.93 -0.77
C ILE A 236 -18.72 9.24 0.17
N THR A 237 -19.25 8.47 1.12
CA THR A 237 -18.48 7.51 1.93
C THR A 237 -19.25 6.20 2.06
N THR A 238 -18.58 5.15 2.49
CA THR A 238 -19.19 3.83 2.70
C THR A 238 -19.64 3.65 4.15
N PHE A 239 -20.66 2.83 4.36
CA PHE A 239 -21.26 2.60 5.68
C PHE A 239 -21.85 1.20 5.79
N ASP A 240 -21.90 0.65 7.01
CA ASP A 240 -22.59 -0.58 7.34
C ASP A 240 -23.94 -0.27 7.99
N TYR A 241 -24.94 0.10 7.18
CA TYR A 241 -26.23 0.54 7.69
C TYR A 241 -27.01 -0.58 8.41
N ASP A 242 -26.86 -1.82 7.97
CA ASP A 242 -27.62 -2.97 8.49
C ASP A 242 -26.83 -3.84 9.47
N HIS A 243 -25.70 -3.33 9.98
CA HIS A 243 -24.84 -3.98 10.97
C HIS A 243 -24.36 -5.37 10.53
N SER A 244 -24.14 -5.56 9.22
CA SER A 244 -23.75 -6.85 8.63
C SER A 244 -22.24 -7.09 8.64
N GLY A 245 -21.44 -6.07 8.95
CA GLY A 245 -19.98 -6.02 8.82
C GLY A 245 -19.52 -5.67 7.40
N LYS A 246 -20.42 -5.17 6.54
CA LYS A 246 -20.14 -4.92 5.12
C LYS A 246 -20.28 -3.43 4.82
N LEU A 247 -19.30 -2.89 4.09
CA LEU A 247 -19.28 -1.50 3.64
C LEU A 247 -19.92 -1.37 2.26
N ASP A 248 -21.14 -1.89 2.12
CA ASP A 248 -21.90 -1.93 0.87
C ASP A 248 -22.96 -0.83 0.77
N HIS A 249 -23.21 -0.06 1.82
CA HIS A 249 -24.08 1.13 1.73
C HIS A 249 -23.26 2.38 1.41
N LEU A 250 -23.88 3.31 0.68
CA LEU A 250 -23.32 4.63 0.38
C LEU A 250 -24.02 5.69 1.22
N VAL A 251 -23.25 6.52 1.90
CA VAL A 251 -23.71 7.77 2.51
C VAL A 251 -23.34 8.89 1.57
N LEU A 252 -24.35 9.55 1.01
CA LEU A 252 -24.22 10.68 0.09
C LEU A 252 -24.68 11.94 0.81
N TYR A 253 -23.87 13.00 0.83
CA TYR A 253 -24.24 14.23 1.53
C TYR A 253 -23.69 15.48 0.86
N ARG A 254 -24.41 16.59 1.07
CA ARG A 254 -24.05 17.94 0.65
C ARG A 254 -23.87 18.81 1.88
N PRO A 255 -22.63 19.02 2.35
CA PRO A 255 -22.37 19.94 3.44
C PRO A 255 -22.78 21.35 3.00
N GLY A 256 -23.42 22.09 3.91
CA GLY A 256 -23.93 23.43 3.62
C GLY A 256 -25.43 23.49 3.27
N SER A 257 -26.06 22.37 2.92
CA SER A 257 -27.48 22.34 2.56
C SER A 257 -28.35 21.43 3.41
N GLY A 258 -27.76 20.69 4.35
CA GLY A 258 -28.46 19.71 5.16
C GLY A 258 -28.92 18.45 4.41
N ALA A 259 -28.48 18.26 3.16
CA ALA A 259 -28.88 17.13 2.35
C ALA A 259 -28.03 15.90 2.65
N ILE A 260 -28.68 14.76 2.83
CA ILE A 260 -28.04 13.48 3.08
C ILE A 260 -28.97 12.33 2.72
N CYS A 261 -28.43 11.37 1.99
CA CYS A 261 -29.10 10.12 1.67
C CYS A 261 -28.20 8.94 2.04
N ILE A 262 -28.81 7.84 2.47
CA ILE A 262 -28.13 6.55 2.61
C ILE A 262 -28.78 5.60 1.60
N SER A 263 -27.95 5.03 0.74
CA SER A 263 -28.36 4.13 -0.32
C SER A 263 -27.79 2.74 -0.07
N LYS A 264 -28.68 1.75 0.00
CA LYS A 264 -28.33 0.33 0.04
C LYS A 264 -28.00 -0.14 -1.37
N ASN A 265 -26.82 -0.73 -1.52
CA ASN A 265 -26.44 -1.43 -2.73
C ASN A 265 -26.85 -2.89 -2.65
N ASN A 266 -27.48 -3.40 -3.70
CA ASN A 266 -27.70 -4.82 -3.89
C ASN A 266 -27.20 -5.21 -5.29
N ASN A 267 -25.89 -5.52 -5.38
CA ASN A 267 -25.21 -5.91 -6.61
C ASN A 267 -25.43 -4.93 -7.77
N GLY A 268 -25.36 -3.62 -7.50
CA GLY A 268 -25.52 -2.55 -8.49
C GLY A 268 -26.88 -1.88 -8.50
N ASN A 269 -27.86 -2.46 -7.82
CA ASN A 269 -29.13 -1.78 -7.59
C ASN A 269 -29.06 -0.94 -6.32
N PHE A 270 -29.07 0.38 -6.46
CA PHE A 270 -28.95 1.34 -5.37
C PHE A 270 -30.35 1.84 -4.96
N THR A 271 -30.72 1.61 -3.70
CA THR A 271 -32.05 1.94 -3.18
C THR A 271 -31.94 2.76 -1.89
N LEU A 272 -32.74 3.83 -1.77
CA LEU A 272 -32.72 4.69 -0.58
C LEU A 272 -33.27 3.95 0.64
N VAL A 273 -32.52 4.03 1.73
CA VAL A 273 -32.94 3.57 3.08
C VAL A 273 -33.04 4.74 4.07
N TYR A 274 -32.47 5.88 3.74
CA TYR A 274 -32.62 7.15 4.44
C TYR A 274 -32.47 8.30 3.43
N ALA A 275 -33.26 9.37 3.55
CA ALA A 275 -33.16 10.50 2.64
C ALA A 275 -33.63 11.81 3.29
N GLN A 276 -32.84 12.85 3.06
CA GLN A 276 -33.11 14.25 3.34
C GLN A 276 -32.66 15.06 2.12
N GLY A 277 -33.57 15.82 1.52
CA GLY A 277 -33.32 16.58 0.28
C GLY A 277 -32.45 17.82 0.50
N ALA A 278 -32.33 18.67 -0.52
CA ALA A 278 -31.70 19.99 -0.44
C ALA A 278 -32.77 21.09 -0.64
N PRO A 279 -33.06 21.95 0.36
CA PRO A 279 -32.53 21.93 1.72
C PRO A 279 -33.05 20.74 2.54
N GLY A 280 -32.23 20.26 3.46
CA GLY A 280 -32.55 19.13 4.36
C GLY A 280 -32.32 19.49 5.81
N SER A 281 -32.77 18.62 6.71
CA SER A 281 -32.57 18.80 8.17
C SER A 281 -31.37 17.99 8.71
N GLY A 282 -30.53 17.45 7.83
CA GLY A 282 -29.38 16.63 8.19
C GLY A 282 -29.77 15.25 8.77
N ILE A 283 -29.05 14.76 9.77
CA ILE A 283 -29.19 13.39 10.27
C ILE A 283 -29.02 13.30 11.78
N GLY A 284 -29.94 12.59 12.46
CA GLY A 284 -29.86 12.34 13.89
C GLY A 284 -29.81 13.60 14.77
N GLY A 285 -30.31 14.73 14.27
CA GLY A 285 -30.26 16.04 14.93
C GLY A 285 -29.06 16.92 14.53
N TYR A 286 -28.08 16.38 13.80
CA TYR A 286 -27.00 17.15 13.20
C TYR A 286 -27.46 17.75 11.87
N ASP A 287 -27.40 19.07 11.72
CA ASP A 287 -28.07 19.79 10.63
C ASP A 287 -27.40 19.70 9.24
N LEU A 288 -26.10 19.38 9.17
CA LEU A 288 -25.29 19.40 7.93
C LEU A 288 -25.36 20.74 7.17
N SER A 289 -25.58 21.83 7.90
CA SER A 289 -25.83 23.16 7.34
C SER A 289 -24.56 23.97 7.01
N ASP A 290 -23.37 23.45 7.33
CA ASP A 290 -22.09 24.13 7.10
C ASP A 290 -21.28 23.39 6.03
N SER A 291 -20.66 24.12 5.10
CA SER A 291 -19.87 23.53 4.01
C SER A 291 -18.61 22.79 4.48
N ARG A 292 -18.23 22.95 5.75
CA ARG A 292 -17.11 22.24 6.37
C ARG A 292 -17.51 20.88 6.95
N ASP A 293 -18.80 20.57 7.03
CA ASP A 293 -19.30 19.33 7.63
C ASP A 293 -18.74 18.09 6.93
N ARG A 294 -18.32 17.09 7.72
CA ARG A 294 -17.67 15.86 7.25
C ARG A 294 -18.25 14.64 7.95
N ILE A 295 -18.33 13.54 7.21
CA ILE A 295 -18.87 12.26 7.68
C ILE A 295 -17.92 11.11 7.35
N PHE A 296 -17.72 10.19 8.29
CA PHE A 296 -17.10 8.89 8.05
C PHE A 296 -17.73 7.82 8.95
N ALA A 297 -17.61 6.55 8.55
CA ALA A 297 -18.09 5.42 9.33
C ALA A 297 -17.10 5.06 10.46
N PHE A 298 -17.62 4.64 11.60
CA PHE A 298 -16.85 4.41 12.83
C PHE A 298 -17.41 3.20 13.61
N ASP A 299 -16.53 2.45 14.28
CA ASP A 299 -16.92 1.33 15.16
C ASP A 299 -16.97 1.79 16.62
N TYR A 300 -18.03 2.50 16.98
CA TYR A 300 -18.18 3.08 18.32
C TYR A 300 -18.27 2.02 19.43
N GLU A 301 -18.89 0.87 19.13
CA GLU A 301 -19.18 -0.20 20.09
C GLU A 301 -18.10 -1.29 20.15
N HIS A 302 -16.98 -1.12 19.45
CA HIS A 302 -15.90 -2.11 19.38
C HIS A 302 -16.39 -3.48 18.87
N SER A 303 -17.30 -3.47 17.90
CA SER A 303 -17.96 -4.67 17.36
C SER A 303 -17.21 -5.30 16.18
N GLY A 304 -16.28 -4.56 15.57
CA GLY A 304 -15.68 -4.86 14.27
C GLY A 304 -16.51 -4.36 13.08
N LYS A 305 -17.58 -3.60 13.32
CA LYS A 305 -18.49 -3.09 12.29
C LYS A 305 -18.45 -1.57 12.25
N LEU A 306 -18.49 -1.03 11.04
CA LEU A 306 -18.45 0.42 10.79
C LEU A 306 -19.87 0.95 10.61
N ASP A 307 -20.66 0.79 11.67
CA ASP A 307 -22.12 0.96 11.68
C ASP A 307 -22.59 2.19 12.49
N HIS A 308 -21.65 3.02 12.95
CA HIS A 308 -21.90 4.36 13.46
C HIS A 308 -21.38 5.42 12.49
N LEU A 309 -22.01 6.60 12.47
CA LEU A 309 -21.54 7.74 11.70
C LEU A 309 -20.89 8.75 12.63
N ALA A 310 -19.61 9.03 12.42
CA ALA A 310 -18.94 10.17 13.01
C ALA A 310 -19.14 11.39 12.10
N VAL A 311 -19.75 12.44 12.64
CA VAL A 311 -20.07 13.69 11.93
C VAL A 311 -19.43 14.86 12.66
N TYR A 312 -18.67 15.70 11.97
CA TYR A 312 -17.96 16.80 12.62
C TYR A 312 -17.82 18.05 11.75
N ARG A 313 -17.67 19.21 12.41
CA ARG A 313 -17.49 20.53 11.77
C ARG A 313 -16.16 21.15 12.19
N PRO A 314 -15.10 21.00 11.38
CA PRO A 314 -13.82 21.65 11.61
C PRO A 314 -13.97 23.16 11.85
N GLY A 315 -13.30 23.67 12.87
CA GLY A 315 -13.29 25.10 13.18
C GLY A 315 -14.38 25.56 14.15
N THR A 316 -15.11 24.63 14.76
CA THR A 316 -16.24 24.97 15.66
C THR A 316 -16.28 24.14 16.95
N GLY A 317 -15.44 23.12 17.08
CA GLY A 317 -15.51 22.18 18.20
C GLY A 317 -16.68 21.19 18.17
N THR A 318 -17.46 21.16 17.08
CA THR A 318 -18.64 20.28 16.93
C THR A 318 -18.21 18.89 16.48
N MET A 319 -18.60 17.85 17.23
CA MET A 319 -18.50 16.45 16.81
C MET A 319 -19.62 15.61 17.43
N TRP A 320 -20.26 14.80 16.59
CA TRP A 320 -21.33 13.90 16.96
C TRP A 320 -20.97 12.49 16.49
N ILE A 321 -21.40 11.48 17.23
CA ILE A 321 -21.37 10.08 16.81
C ILE A 321 -22.80 9.59 16.84
N LEU A 322 -23.29 9.14 15.69
CA LEU A 322 -24.67 8.74 15.49
C LEU A 322 -24.75 7.23 15.38
N GLN A 323 -25.65 6.65 16.17
CA GLN A 323 -26.05 5.25 16.06
C GLN A 323 -27.30 5.16 15.18
N ASN A 324 -27.36 4.12 14.35
CA ASN A 324 -28.56 3.73 13.62
C ASN A 324 -29.29 2.63 14.39
N ILE A 325 -30.57 2.84 14.70
CA ILE A 325 -31.44 1.79 15.23
C ILE A 325 -32.66 1.70 14.32
N SER A 326 -32.71 0.66 13.49
CA SER A 326 -33.83 0.40 12.58
C SER A 326 -34.19 1.59 11.67
N GLY A 327 -33.18 2.33 11.21
CA GLY A 327 -33.32 3.50 10.33
C GLY A 327 -33.52 4.83 11.06
N VAL A 328 -33.60 4.82 12.38
CA VAL A 328 -33.63 6.02 13.21
C VAL A 328 -32.22 6.32 13.69
N PHE A 329 -31.69 7.48 13.30
CA PHE A 329 -30.39 7.96 13.76
C PHE A 329 -30.52 8.76 15.04
N THR A 330 -29.71 8.45 16.04
CA THR A 330 -29.63 9.19 17.31
C THR A 330 -28.19 9.37 17.74
N ALA A 331 -27.89 10.47 18.44
CA ALA A 331 -26.54 10.74 18.91
C ALA A 331 -26.22 9.93 20.17
N VAL A 332 -25.15 9.13 20.12
CA VAL A 332 -24.54 8.47 21.29
C VAL A 332 -23.38 9.29 21.87
N TYR A 333 -22.89 10.25 21.10
CA TYR A 333 -22.01 11.34 21.54
C TYR A 333 -22.42 12.61 20.80
N ALA A 334 -22.49 13.75 21.47
CA ALA A 334 -22.82 15.03 20.83
C ALA A 334 -22.11 16.20 21.52
N GLN A 335 -21.49 17.05 20.69
CA GLN A 335 -20.97 18.36 21.07
C GLN A 335 -21.56 19.39 20.12
N GLY A 336 -22.22 20.41 20.66
CA GLY A 336 -22.95 21.41 19.88
C GLY A 336 -22.06 22.31 19.01
N CYS A 337 -22.65 23.33 18.40
CA CYS A 337 -21.96 24.36 17.63
C CYS A 337 -22.21 25.75 18.26
N PRO A 338 -21.21 26.38 18.92
CA PRO A 338 -19.86 25.89 19.14
C PRO A 338 -19.83 24.74 20.16
N GLY A 339 -18.85 23.86 20.01
CA GLY A 339 -18.59 22.73 20.90
C GLY A 339 -17.21 22.84 21.53
N SER A 340 -16.89 21.92 22.44
CA SER A 340 -15.57 21.86 23.09
C SER A 340 -14.66 20.79 22.52
N GLY A 341 -15.03 20.21 21.38
CA GLY A 341 -14.28 19.12 20.75
C GLY A 341 -14.50 17.76 21.43
N ILE A 342 -13.54 16.84 21.34
CA ILE A 342 -13.69 15.45 21.79
C ILE A 342 -12.41 14.94 22.45
N GLY A 343 -12.54 14.30 23.61
CA GLY A 343 -11.41 13.69 24.35
C GLY A 343 -10.22 14.63 24.61
N GLY A 344 -10.47 15.95 24.70
CA GLY A 344 -9.46 16.99 24.90
C GLY A 344 -8.96 17.66 23.61
N TYR A 345 -9.25 17.11 22.43
CA TYR A 345 -8.96 17.75 21.15
C TYR A 345 -10.05 18.77 20.81
N ASP A 346 -9.69 20.04 20.63
CA ASP A 346 -10.65 21.17 20.56
C ASP A 346 -11.52 21.24 19.28
N LEU A 347 -11.09 20.64 18.16
CA LEU A 347 -11.72 20.77 16.84
C LEU A 347 -11.97 22.24 16.39
N ALA A 348 -11.14 23.17 16.91
CA ALA A 348 -11.32 24.61 16.74
C ALA A 348 -10.69 25.17 15.46
N SER A 349 -9.99 24.35 14.66
CA SER A 349 -9.40 24.77 13.39
C SER A 349 -10.16 24.21 12.20
N SER A 350 -10.36 25.03 11.17
CA SER A 350 -10.93 24.57 9.89
C SER A 350 -10.04 23.56 9.16
N ALA A 351 -8.76 23.46 9.53
CA ALA A 351 -7.82 22.47 9.03
C ALA A 351 -7.99 21.09 9.67
N ASP A 352 -8.77 20.97 10.76
CA ASP A 352 -8.89 19.73 11.52
C ASP A 352 -9.48 18.59 10.67
N ARG A 353 -8.89 17.40 10.79
CA ARG A 353 -9.27 16.19 10.07
C ARG A 353 -9.37 15.02 11.05
N ALA A 354 -10.23 14.07 10.74
CA ALA A 354 -10.41 12.87 11.54
C ALA A 354 -10.63 11.62 10.68
N PHE A 355 -10.25 10.45 11.21
CA PHE A 355 -10.55 9.14 10.64
C PHE A 355 -10.53 8.03 11.70
N ALA A 356 -11.15 6.90 11.40
CA ALA A 356 -11.19 5.70 12.25
C ALA A 356 -9.91 4.86 12.10
N PHE A 357 -9.40 4.31 13.21
CA PHE A 357 -8.10 3.62 13.27
C PHE A 357 -8.12 2.43 14.24
N ASP A 358 -7.32 1.40 13.95
CA ASP A 358 -7.15 0.22 14.81
C ASP A 358 -5.86 0.37 15.63
N TYR A 359 -5.92 1.18 16.69
CA TYR A 359 -4.74 1.44 17.53
C TYR A 359 -4.27 0.18 18.27
N THR A 360 -5.18 -0.73 18.63
CA THR A 360 -4.90 -1.88 19.50
C THR A 360 -4.58 -3.16 18.72
N HIS A 361 -4.51 -3.10 17.40
CA HIS A 361 -4.29 -4.26 16.52
C HIS A 361 -5.37 -5.33 16.70
N SER A 362 -6.61 -4.91 16.93
CA SER A 362 -7.76 -5.77 17.22
C SER A 362 -8.52 -6.23 15.96
N GLY A 363 -8.26 -5.61 14.82
CA GLY A 363 -9.07 -5.72 13.60
C GLY A 363 -10.28 -4.77 13.58
N LYS A 364 -10.38 -3.84 14.54
CA LYS A 364 -11.53 -2.94 14.72
C LYS A 364 -11.09 -1.50 14.56
N LEU A 365 -11.86 -0.71 13.80
CA LEU A 365 -11.58 0.71 13.62
C LEU A 365 -12.34 1.55 14.65
N ASP A 366 -12.00 1.32 15.90
CA ASP A 366 -12.70 1.79 17.10
C ASP A 366 -11.95 2.90 17.86
N HIS A 367 -10.79 3.34 17.34
CA HIS A 367 -10.08 4.52 17.80
C HIS A 367 -10.25 5.67 16.82
N LEU A 368 -10.25 6.89 17.37
CA LEU A 368 -10.42 8.11 16.58
C LEU A 368 -9.09 8.85 16.46
N VAL A 369 -8.57 8.99 15.25
CA VAL A 369 -7.42 9.86 14.98
C VAL A 369 -7.95 11.24 14.62
N LEU A 370 -7.42 12.28 15.28
CA LEU A 370 -7.63 13.68 14.93
C LEU A 370 -6.28 14.35 14.66
N PHE A 371 -6.18 15.15 13.61
CA PHE A 371 -4.95 15.86 13.29
C PHE A 371 -5.20 17.20 12.62
N ARG A 372 -4.22 18.10 12.76
CA ARG A 372 -4.22 19.45 12.19
C ARG A 372 -2.99 19.65 11.30
N PRO A 373 -3.12 19.41 9.99
CA PRO A 373 -2.07 19.73 9.02
C PRO A 373 -1.58 21.17 9.19
N GLY A 374 -0.27 21.37 9.10
CA GLY A 374 0.35 22.69 9.23
C GLY A 374 0.82 23.05 10.64
N THR A 375 0.57 22.19 11.64
CA THR A 375 0.83 22.52 13.06
C THR A 375 1.56 21.44 13.85
N GLY A 376 1.74 20.24 13.27
CA GLY A 376 2.29 19.09 13.98
C GLY A 376 1.36 18.44 15.01
N THR A 377 0.09 18.87 15.08
CA THR A 377 -0.90 18.33 16.04
C THR A 377 -1.44 16.99 15.53
N MET A 378 -1.36 15.94 16.36
CA MET A 378 -2.07 14.67 16.15
C MET A 378 -2.43 14.01 17.47
N TRP A 379 -3.68 13.58 17.58
CA TRP A 379 -4.21 12.87 18.74
C TRP A 379 -4.85 11.57 18.28
N ILE A 380 -4.74 10.52 19.09
CA ILE A 380 -5.45 9.26 18.91
C ILE A 380 -6.24 9.04 20.19
N LEU A 381 -7.55 8.91 20.05
CA LEU A 381 -8.47 8.76 21.16
C LEU A 381 -8.99 7.33 21.24
N GLU A 382 -9.00 6.79 22.45
CA GLU A 382 -9.78 5.60 22.78
C GLU A 382 -11.18 6.02 23.24
N ASN A 383 -12.18 5.19 22.93
CA ASN A 383 -13.51 5.26 23.54
C ASN A 383 -13.60 4.23 24.66
N LYS A 384 -13.96 4.67 25.87
CA LYS A 384 -14.31 3.78 26.99
C LYS A 384 -15.67 4.15 27.52
N PHE A 385 -16.67 3.34 27.20
CA PHE A 385 -18.06 3.53 27.65
C PHE A 385 -18.61 4.92 27.31
N GLY A 386 -18.30 5.44 26.12
CA GLY A 386 -18.72 6.75 25.64
C GLY A 386 -17.85 7.93 26.11
N VAL A 387 -16.85 7.67 26.94
CA VAL A 387 -15.85 8.66 27.34
C VAL A 387 -14.64 8.53 26.44
N PHE A 388 -14.34 9.58 25.68
CA PHE A 388 -13.15 9.65 24.84
C PHE A 388 -11.96 10.20 25.63
N SER A 389 -10.80 9.57 25.49
CA SER A 389 -9.55 10.04 26.10
C SER A 389 -8.35 9.73 25.19
N ALA A 390 -7.30 10.56 25.27
CA ALA A 390 -6.14 10.39 24.41
C ALA A 390 -5.24 9.23 24.85
N VAL A 391 -4.95 8.31 23.94
CA VAL A 391 -3.87 7.30 24.07
C VAL A 391 -2.58 7.74 23.39
N TYR A 392 -2.67 8.75 22.52
CA TYR A 392 -1.56 9.50 21.96
C TYR A 392 -1.99 10.96 21.81
N ALA A 393 -1.14 11.92 22.16
CA ALA A 393 -1.44 13.34 22.03
C ALA A 393 -0.18 14.17 21.74
N GLN A 394 -0.25 14.95 20.67
CA GLN A 394 0.69 16.02 20.33
C GLN A 394 -0.12 17.29 20.14
N GLY A 395 0.16 18.30 20.97
CA GLY A 395 -0.58 19.56 21.02
C GLY A 395 -0.33 20.47 19.81
N CYS A 396 -0.73 21.74 19.93
CA CYS A 396 -0.51 22.76 18.92
C CYS A 396 0.38 23.89 19.51
N PRO A 397 1.61 24.12 19.01
CA PRO A 397 2.30 23.31 18.00
C PRO A 397 2.69 21.93 18.55
N GLY A 398 2.73 20.95 17.67
CA GLY A 398 3.14 19.58 17.98
C GLY A 398 4.38 19.18 17.20
N ALA A 399 5.02 18.08 17.60
CA ALA A 399 6.18 17.55 16.89
C ALA A 399 5.80 16.58 15.75
N GLY A 400 4.50 16.39 15.50
CA GLY A 400 4.01 15.39 14.57
C GLY A 400 3.97 13.97 15.16
N ILE A 401 4.19 12.93 14.35
CA ILE A 401 4.08 11.52 14.78
C ILE A 401 5.12 10.66 14.08
N GLY A 402 5.78 9.77 14.83
CA GLY A 402 6.79 8.85 14.30
C GLY A 402 7.86 9.52 13.43
N SER A 403 8.29 10.72 13.84
CA SER A 403 9.22 11.62 13.15
C SER A 403 8.70 12.31 11.87
N TYR A 404 7.46 12.07 11.47
CA TYR A 404 6.79 12.89 10.47
C TYR A 404 6.24 14.15 11.12
N ASP A 405 6.66 15.33 10.66
CA ASP A 405 6.43 16.62 11.34
C ASP A 405 4.98 17.14 11.35
N LEU A 406 4.13 16.72 10.41
CA LEU A 406 2.78 17.27 10.18
C LEU A 406 2.73 18.81 10.05
N ALA A 407 3.84 19.41 9.62
CA ALA A 407 4.05 20.85 9.59
C ALA A 407 3.50 21.53 8.33
N SER A 408 2.99 20.78 7.35
CA SER A 408 2.45 21.34 6.10
C SER A 408 0.92 21.27 6.07
N PRO A 409 0.22 22.33 5.63
CA PRO A 409 -1.23 22.28 5.43
C PRO A 409 -1.65 21.30 4.32
N ALA A 410 -0.70 20.87 3.48
CA ALA A 410 -0.94 19.86 2.45
C ALA A 410 -1.00 18.43 3.02
N ASP A 411 -0.57 18.22 4.27
CA ASP A 411 -0.44 16.88 4.85
C ASP A 411 -1.78 16.13 4.91
N ARG A 412 -1.72 14.85 4.56
CA ARG A 412 -2.86 13.93 4.54
C ARG A 412 -2.49 12.65 5.26
N ALA A 413 -3.47 12.04 5.90
CA ALA A 413 -3.30 10.77 6.60
C ALA A 413 -4.52 9.85 6.47
N PHE A 414 -4.30 8.55 6.52
CA PHE A 414 -5.33 7.52 6.58
C PHE A 414 -4.80 6.21 7.18
N ALA A 415 -5.72 5.36 7.65
CA ALA A 415 -5.42 4.02 8.19
C ALA A 415 -5.15 3.00 7.06
N PHE A 416 -4.16 2.14 7.24
CA PHE A 416 -3.69 1.18 6.24
C PHE A 416 -3.28 -0.15 6.87
N ASP A 417 -3.42 -1.25 6.13
CA ASP A 417 -2.92 -2.57 6.54
C ASP A 417 -1.63 -2.91 5.79
N CYS A 418 -0.51 -2.31 6.22
CA CYS A 418 0.79 -2.51 5.54
C CYS A 418 1.29 -3.97 5.65
N SER A 419 0.81 -4.69 6.65
CA SER A 419 1.26 -6.03 7.01
C SER A 419 0.43 -7.16 6.39
N SER A 420 -0.65 -6.84 5.65
CA SER A 420 -1.63 -7.80 5.14
C SER A 420 -2.18 -8.71 6.25
N SER A 421 -2.53 -8.12 7.40
CA SER A 421 -3.02 -8.86 8.58
C SER A 421 -4.55 -8.84 8.72
N GLY A 422 -5.24 -8.06 7.90
CA GLY A 422 -6.66 -7.70 8.05
C GLY A 422 -6.89 -6.54 9.00
N LYS A 423 -5.84 -5.87 9.48
CA LYS A 423 -5.90 -4.81 10.50
C LYS A 423 -5.38 -3.51 9.91
N ARG A 424 -6.18 -2.45 9.97
CA ARG A 424 -5.73 -1.11 9.52
C ARG A 424 -5.10 -0.35 10.68
N ASP A 425 -3.98 -0.89 11.13
CA ASP A 425 -3.22 -0.48 12.31
C ASP A 425 -1.91 0.26 11.97
N HIS A 426 -1.69 0.54 10.69
CA HIS A 426 -0.64 1.44 10.21
C HIS A 426 -1.24 2.79 9.79
N ILE A 427 -0.45 3.85 9.91
CA ILE A 427 -0.83 5.19 9.45
C ILE A 427 0.01 5.56 8.24
N VAL A 428 -0.64 5.83 7.11
CA VAL A 428 0.03 6.46 5.96
C VAL A 428 -0.07 7.96 6.15
N LEU A 429 1.06 8.67 6.10
CA LEU A 429 1.12 10.14 6.01
C LEU A 429 1.80 10.53 4.70
N TYR A 430 1.20 11.45 3.95
CA TYR A 430 1.81 11.93 2.70
C TYR A 430 1.55 13.42 2.48
N ARG A 431 2.49 14.05 1.76
CA ARG A 431 2.48 15.47 1.40
C ARG A 431 2.45 15.61 -0.13
N PRO A 432 1.25 15.79 -0.71
CA PRO A 432 1.10 16.18 -2.10
C PRO A 432 1.92 17.42 -2.43
N GLY A 433 2.56 17.43 -3.59
CA GLY A 433 3.42 18.52 -4.03
C GLY A 433 4.91 18.30 -3.75
N THR A 434 5.27 17.59 -2.67
CA THR A 434 6.69 17.43 -2.28
C THR A 434 7.24 16.03 -2.53
N GLY A 435 6.37 15.03 -2.70
CA GLY A 435 6.77 13.63 -2.84
C GLY A 435 7.04 12.90 -1.52
N THR A 436 6.78 13.52 -0.38
CA THR A 436 6.99 12.92 0.95
C THR A 436 5.87 11.92 1.25
N ILE A 437 6.24 10.70 1.64
CA ILE A 437 5.29 9.71 2.16
C ILE A 437 5.96 8.80 3.19
N TRP A 438 5.25 8.57 4.28
CA TRP A 438 5.66 7.74 5.40
C TRP A 438 4.54 6.74 5.71
N ILE A 439 4.91 5.52 6.06
CA ILE A 439 3.99 4.51 6.58
C ILE A 439 4.51 4.16 7.95
N LEU A 440 3.71 4.46 8.97
CA LEU A 440 4.06 4.26 10.37
C LEU A 440 3.40 2.99 10.88
N GLN A 441 4.19 2.13 11.54
CA GLN A 441 3.66 1.10 12.42
C GLN A 441 3.47 1.68 13.83
N ASN A 442 2.52 1.13 14.57
CA ASN A 442 2.36 1.34 15.99
C ASN A 442 2.91 0.13 16.75
N ASP A 443 3.83 0.34 17.69
CA ASP A 443 4.22 -0.68 18.67
C ASP A 443 3.91 -0.14 20.07
N ARG A 444 2.76 -0.52 20.63
CA ARG A 444 2.33 -0.16 21.99
C ARG A 444 2.34 1.36 22.26
N GLY A 445 1.96 2.15 21.26
CA GLY A 445 1.89 3.61 21.33
C GLY A 445 3.15 4.33 20.84
N GLU A 446 4.22 3.59 20.54
CA GLU A 446 5.40 4.13 19.87
C GLU A 446 5.23 3.99 18.35
N PHE A 447 5.17 5.12 17.66
CA PHE A 447 5.05 5.16 16.19
C PHE A 447 6.41 5.25 15.54
N SER A 448 6.65 4.39 14.55
CA SER A 448 7.92 4.33 13.82
C SER A 448 7.70 4.01 12.33
N PRO A 449 8.52 4.55 11.42
CA PRO A 449 8.33 4.30 9.99
C PRO A 449 8.76 2.89 9.59
N VAL A 450 7.86 2.17 8.91
CA VAL A 450 8.19 0.95 8.13
C VAL A 450 8.52 1.26 6.67
N TYR A 451 8.10 2.43 6.20
CA TYR A 451 8.50 3.03 4.94
C TYR A 451 8.56 4.55 5.12
N HIS A 452 9.54 5.22 4.54
CA HIS A 452 9.55 6.68 4.49
C HIS A 452 10.39 7.22 3.33
N THR A 453 9.98 8.36 2.79
CA THR A 453 10.81 9.25 1.99
C THR A 453 10.71 10.66 2.59
N GLY A 454 11.85 11.37 2.67
CA GLY A 454 11.95 12.67 3.35
C GLY A 454 11.18 13.80 2.66
N ASP A 455 11.42 15.04 3.08
CA ASP A 455 10.89 16.25 2.43
C ASP A 455 12.03 17.09 1.82
N PRO A 456 12.13 17.23 0.48
CA PRO A 456 11.27 16.61 -0.53
C PRO A 456 11.52 15.09 -0.66
N GLY A 457 10.47 14.35 -1.02
CA GLY A 457 10.53 12.90 -1.18
C GLY A 457 10.48 12.46 -2.64
N ASN A 458 10.69 11.17 -2.88
CA ASN A 458 10.62 10.57 -4.21
C ASN A 458 9.32 9.76 -4.42
N GLY A 459 8.34 9.92 -3.53
CA GLY A 459 7.09 9.18 -3.55
C GLY A 459 7.27 7.72 -3.13
N ILE A 460 6.49 6.82 -3.72
CA ILE A 460 6.44 5.39 -3.37
C ILE A 460 6.11 4.53 -4.60
N GLY A 461 6.81 3.41 -4.77
CA GLY A 461 6.56 2.42 -5.83
C GLY A 461 6.53 2.98 -7.27
N GLY A 462 7.24 4.07 -7.52
CA GLY A 462 7.27 4.79 -8.81
C GLY A 462 6.27 5.95 -8.93
N TYR A 463 5.33 6.09 -7.99
CA TYR A 463 4.41 7.22 -7.94
C TYR A 463 5.01 8.37 -7.13
N PHE A 464 5.35 9.49 -7.77
CA PHE A 464 6.22 10.52 -7.17
C PHE A 464 5.53 11.48 -6.18
N ILE A 465 4.20 11.57 -6.16
CA ILE A 465 3.42 12.47 -5.27
C ILE A 465 3.85 13.97 -5.37
N LYS A 466 4.27 14.40 -6.56
CA LYS A 466 4.80 15.76 -6.83
C LYS A 466 3.72 16.78 -7.20
N SER A 467 2.49 16.36 -7.44
CA SER A 467 1.38 17.28 -7.67
C SER A 467 0.60 17.52 -6.37
N PRO A 468 0.14 18.76 -6.10
CA PRO A 468 -0.75 19.03 -4.97
C PRO A 468 -2.11 18.30 -5.10
N ASP A 469 -2.48 17.89 -6.32
CA ASP A 469 -3.73 17.19 -6.60
C ASP A 469 -3.66 15.69 -6.31
N ASP A 470 -2.46 15.13 -6.12
CA ASP A 470 -2.25 13.71 -5.86
C ASP A 470 -3.06 13.25 -4.62
N LYS A 471 -3.80 12.15 -4.78
CA LYS A 471 -4.66 11.55 -3.75
C LYS A 471 -4.33 10.07 -3.60
N ALA A 472 -4.59 9.54 -2.40
CA ALA A 472 -4.33 8.15 -2.08
C ALA A 472 -5.38 7.56 -1.15
N PHE A 473 -5.60 6.26 -1.25
CA PHE A 473 -6.44 5.48 -0.32
C PHE A 473 -5.96 4.02 -0.20
N ALA A 474 -6.30 3.38 0.91
CA ALA A 474 -6.09 1.95 1.14
C ALA A 474 -7.10 1.12 0.34
N PHE A 475 -6.65 0.07 -0.34
CA PHE A 475 -7.45 -0.70 -1.28
C PHE A 475 -7.24 -2.21 -1.15
N ASP A 476 -8.31 -2.98 -1.29
CA ASP A 476 -8.29 -4.45 -1.34
C ASP A 476 -8.22 -4.92 -2.81
N PHE A 477 -7.07 -4.74 -3.45
CA PHE A 477 -6.92 -5.01 -4.88
C PHE A 477 -7.18 -6.47 -5.25
N ASN A 478 -6.75 -7.41 -4.41
CA ASN A 478 -6.84 -8.84 -4.67
C ASN A 478 -8.14 -9.47 -4.16
N GLY A 479 -9.00 -8.73 -3.45
CA GLY A 479 -10.23 -9.26 -2.88
C GLY A 479 -9.97 -10.24 -1.73
N SER A 480 -8.92 -10.03 -0.95
CA SER A 480 -8.58 -10.83 0.23
C SER A 480 -9.42 -10.45 1.45
N GLY A 481 -10.08 -9.28 1.44
CA GLY A 481 -10.66 -8.64 2.61
C GLY A 481 -9.67 -7.74 3.35
N MET A 482 -8.42 -7.63 2.87
CA MET A 482 -7.37 -6.81 3.46
C MET A 482 -7.16 -5.58 2.59
N ALA A 483 -7.20 -4.39 3.19
CA ALA A 483 -6.92 -3.14 2.47
C ALA A 483 -5.41 -2.84 2.49
N ASP A 484 -4.65 -3.73 1.87
CA ASP A 484 -3.19 -3.83 1.94
C ASP A 484 -2.47 -3.33 0.66
N HIS A 485 -3.22 -2.83 -0.31
CA HIS A 485 -2.70 -2.12 -1.47
C HIS A 485 -2.91 -0.62 -1.33
N LEU A 486 -2.04 0.17 -1.96
CA LEU A 486 -2.19 1.63 -2.03
C LEU A 486 -2.65 2.02 -3.42
N ALA A 487 -3.81 2.65 -3.52
CA ALA A 487 -4.25 3.29 -4.75
C ALA A 487 -3.87 4.77 -4.70
N PHE A 488 -3.22 5.25 -5.76
CA PHE A 488 -2.88 6.65 -6.00
C PHE A 488 -3.57 7.14 -7.26
N TYR A 489 -4.07 8.37 -7.25
CA TYR A 489 -4.65 8.97 -8.43
C TYR A 489 -4.49 10.49 -8.45
N ARG A 490 -4.41 11.04 -9.66
CA ARG A 490 -4.32 12.49 -9.90
C ARG A 490 -5.58 12.94 -10.67
N PRO A 491 -6.60 13.44 -9.98
CA PRO A 491 -7.76 14.01 -10.64
C PRO A 491 -7.35 15.25 -11.43
N GLY A 492 -7.92 15.44 -12.63
CA GLY A 492 -7.50 16.52 -13.55
C GLY A 492 -6.42 16.09 -14.55
N ALA A 493 -5.75 14.96 -14.32
CA ALA A 493 -4.65 14.49 -15.16
C ALA A 493 -4.83 13.05 -15.66
N GLY A 494 -5.91 12.35 -15.30
CA GLY A 494 -6.15 11.01 -15.83
C GLY A 494 -5.22 9.91 -15.30
N ILE A 495 -4.49 10.15 -14.21
CA ILE A 495 -3.49 9.20 -13.69
C ILE A 495 -4.10 8.34 -12.59
N PHE A 496 -3.93 7.02 -12.66
CA PHE A 496 -4.36 6.08 -11.63
C PHE A 496 -3.37 4.90 -11.49
N TRP A 497 -2.87 4.67 -10.29
CA TRP A 497 -1.88 3.64 -9.97
C TRP A 497 -2.34 2.83 -8.77
N ILE A 498 -2.05 1.53 -8.76
CA ILE A 498 -2.25 0.65 -7.60
C ILE A 498 -0.92 -0.01 -7.30
N LEU A 499 -0.50 0.09 -6.04
CA LEU A 499 0.75 -0.44 -5.54
C LEU A 499 0.49 -1.61 -4.60
N GLU A 500 1.27 -2.67 -4.75
CA GLU A 500 1.37 -3.75 -3.78
C GLU A 500 2.63 -3.57 -2.91
N ASN A 501 2.55 -4.04 -1.67
CA ASN A 501 3.71 -4.15 -0.79
C ASN A 501 4.18 -5.61 -0.76
N ILE A 502 5.41 -5.86 -1.23
CA ILE A 502 6.05 -7.16 -1.10
C ILE A 502 7.28 -6.99 -0.21
N GLN A 503 7.15 -7.43 1.04
CA GLN A 503 8.26 -7.45 2.00
C GLN A 503 8.90 -6.08 2.25
N GLY A 504 8.09 -5.02 2.24
CA GLY A 504 8.54 -3.63 2.42
C GLY A 504 8.93 -2.93 1.12
N ILE A 505 8.88 -3.63 -0.02
CA ILE A 505 9.12 -3.04 -1.34
C ILE A 505 7.77 -2.79 -2.01
N PHE A 506 7.48 -1.52 -2.27
CA PHE A 506 6.30 -1.12 -3.01
C PHE A 506 6.57 -1.13 -4.51
N ARG A 507 5.67 -1.74 -5.29
CA ARG A 507 5.70 -1.72 -6.75
C ARG A 507 4.29 -1.63 -7.30
N PHE A 508 4.13 -1.08 -8.50
CA PHE A 508 2.82 -1.01 -9.13
C PHE A 508 2.37 -2.38 -9.64
N VAL A 509 1.10 -2.70 -9.40
CA VAL A 509 0.36 -3.81 -10.04
C VAL A 509 -0.58 -3.31 -11.12
N PHE A 510 -0.90 -2.02 -11.08
CA PHE A 510 -1.62 -1.29 -12.12
C PHE A 510 -1.04 0.12 -12.18
N ALA A 511 -0.85 0.64 -13.40
CA ALA A 511 -0.35 1.97 -13.64
C ALA A 511 -0.96 2.48 -14.94
N GLU A 512 -1.57 3.66 -14.88
CA GLU A 512 -2.07 4.42 -16.02
C GLU A 512 -1.63 5.88 -15.86
N GLY A 513 -1.07 6.46 -16.94
CA GLY A 513 -0.42 7.76 -16.94
C GLY A 513 0.94 7.82 -16.23
N ASN A 514 1.70 8.90 -16.47
CA ASN A 514 3.02 9.12 -15.87
C ASN A 514 2.96 10.15 -14.72
N PRO A 515 3.18 9.76 -13.45
CA PRO A 515 3.10 10.68 -12.32
C PRO A 515 4.28 11.68 -12.24
N GLY A 516 5.35 11.49 -13.03
CA GLY A 516 6.61 12.26 -12.96
C GLY A 516 6.71 13.45 -13.92
N THR A 517 5.71 13.65 -14.77
CA THR A 517 5.61 14.77 -15.71
C THR A 517 4.38 15.61 -15.41
N GLU A 518 4.56 16.91 -15.24
CA GLU A 518 3.44 17.83 -15.38
C GLU A 518 3.08 17.91 -16.87
N GLY A 519 1.82 17.63 -17.21
CA GLY A 519 1.30 17.77 -18.57
C GLY A 519 1.24 16.52 -19.44
N ASP A 520 1.53 15.32 -18.93
CA ASP A 520 1.23 14.06 -19.63
C ASP A 520 -0.06 13.44 -19.06
N PRO A 521 -1.23 13.66 -19.70
CA PRO A 521 -2.49 13.12 -19.22
C PRO A 521 -2.52 11.59 -19.39
N GLY A 522 -2.88 10.88 -18.34
CA GLY A 522 -3.28 9.47 -18.46
C GLY A 522 -4.67 9.33 -19.05
N ASP A 523 -5.02 8.12 -19.50
CA ASP A 523 -6.35 7.82 -20.06
C ASP A 523 -7.40 7.49 -18.97
N GLY A 524 -7.04 7.64 -17.69
CA GLY A 524 -7.91 7.37 -16.55
C GLY A 524 -7.90 5.90 -16.12
N ILE A 525 -9.06 5.30 -15.88
CA ILE A 525 -9.15 3.88 -15.52
C ILE A 525 -10.48 3.29 -15.97
N GLY A 526 -10.45 2.15 -16.67
CA GLY A 526 -11.64 1.44 -17.12
C GLY A 526 -12.66 2.29 -17.89
N GLY A 527 -12.16 3.24 -18.68
CA GLY A 527 -12.97 4.20 -19.45
C GLY A 527 -13.48 5.42 -18.69
N TYR A 528 -13.20 5.53 -17.39
CA TYR A 528 -13.41 6.77 -16.63
C TYR A 528 -12.17 7.66 -16.76
N ASP A 529 -12.33 8.85 -17.34
CA ASP A 529 -11.20 9.69 -17.80
C ASP A 529 -10.30 10.28 -16.69
N LEU A 530 -10.81 10.50 -15.48
CA LEU A 530 -10.10 11.19 -14.38
C LEU A 530 -9.54 12.59 -14.74
N LEU A 531 -10.11 13.26 -15.75
CA LEU A 531 -9.66 14.57 -16.24
C LEU A 531 -10.29 15.77 -15.51
N SER A 532 -11.16 15.54 -14.53
CA SER A 532 -11.68 16.62 -13.68
C SER A 532 -10.95 16.65 -12.34
N SER A 533 -10.50 17.82 -11.90
CA SER A 533 -9.95 18.01 -10.54
C SER A 533 -10.99 17.72 -9.43
N ALA A 534 -12.28 17.71 -9.79
CA ALA A 534 -13.37 17.32 -8.91
C ALA A 534 -13.42 15.81 -8.68
N ASP A 535 -12.80 14.98 -9.54
CA ASP A 535 -12.91 13.53 -9.47
C ASP A 535 -12.42 12.97 -8.13
N ARG A 536 -13.14 11.95 -7.65
CA ARG A 536 -12.88 11.26 -6.38
C ARG A 536 -12.96 9.75 -6.60
N ALA A 537 -12.15 8.99 -5.86
CA ALA A 537 -12.13 7.53 -5.92
C ALA A 537 -12.02 6.93 -4.53
N PHE A 538 -12.61 5.75 -4.33
CA PHE A 538 -12.49 4.95 -3.12
C PHE A 538 -12.72 3.46 -3.40
N GLY A 539 -12.29 2.60 -2.49
CA GLY A 539 -12.58 1.16 -2.53
C GLY A 539 -14.01 0.87 -2.04
N PHE A 540 -14.76 0.05 -2.78
CA PHE A 540 -16.17 -0.22 -2.50
C PHE A 540 -16.50 -1.71 -2.52
N ASP A 541 -17.30 -2.17 -1.55
CA ASP A 541 -17.84 -3.53 -1.50
C ASP A 541 -19.13 -3.61 -2.33
N TYR A 542 -18.96 -3.55 -3.65
CA TYR A 542 -20.08 -3.54 -4.59
C TYR A 542 -20.96 -4.80 -4.53
N THR A 543 -20.38 -5.94 -4.12
CA THR A 543 -21.07 -7.23 -4.10
C THR A 543 -21.63 -7.61 -2.73
N GLY A 544 -21.45 -6.77 -1.70
CA GLY A 544 -21.84 -7.10 -0.33
C GLY A 544 -21.12 -8.35 0.20
N SER A 545 -19.84 -8.49 -0.13
CA SER A 545 -19.00 -9.64 0.18
C SER A 545 -18.13 -9.46 1.42
N GLY A 546 -18.10 -8.24 1.98
CA GLY A 546 -17.13 -7.80 2.98
C GLY A 546 -15.79 -7.36 2.38
N ARG A 547 -15.66 -7.29 1.04
CA ARG A 547 -14.40 -7.02 0.34
C ARG A 547 -14.53 -5.76 -0.51
N ALA A 548 -13.81 -4.71 -0.13
CA ALA A 548 -13.82 -3.43 -0.83
C ALA A 548 -12.90 -3.41 -2.05
N ASN A 549 -13.10 -4.36 -2.96
CA ASN A 549 -12.21 -4.66 -4.09
C ASN A 549 -12.70 -4.11 -5.44
N ARG A 550 -13.73 -3.27 -5.44
CA ARG A 550 -14.12 -2.46 -6.60
C ARG A 550 -13.66 -1.03 -6.43
N VAL A 551 -13.33 -0.36 -7.53
CA VAL A 551 -13.01 1.06 -7.52
C VAL A 551 -14.29 1.83 -7.82
N ALA A 552 -14.80 2.57 -6.85
CA ALA A 552 -15.88 3.52 -7.07
C ALA A 552 -15.29 4.89 -7.41
N LEU A 553 -15.80 5.52 -8.46
CA LEU A 553 -15.38 6.83 -8.96
C LEU A 553 -16.59 7.74 -9.07
N TYR A 554 -16.44 9.00 -8.69
CA TYR A 554 -17.51 9.97 -8.86
C TYR A 554 -16.99 11.38 -9.14
N ARG A 555 -17.82 12.14 -9.86
CA ARG A 555 -17.57 13.54 -10.21
C ARG A 555 -18.67 14.42 -9.62
N PRO A 556 -18.41 15.06 -8.47
CA PRO A 556 -19.39 15.97 -7.88
C PRO A 556 -19.57 17.19 -8.79
N GLY A 557 -20.83 17.54 -9.05
CA GLY A 557 -21.21 18.61 -9.98
C GLY A 557 -21.78 18.12 -11.31
N THR A 558 -21.62 16.84 -11.66
CA THR A 558 -22.02 16.31 -12.97
C THR A 558 -22.94 15.09 -12.92
N GLY A 559 -23.32 14.64 -11.72
CA GLY A 559 -24.15 13.44 -11.59
C GLY A 559 -23.43 12.11 -11.83
N THR A 560 -22.12 12.11 -12.08
CA THR A 560 -21.40 10.91 -12.51
C THR A 560 -20.97 10.04 -11.33
N PHE A 561 -21.36 8.77 -11.34
CA PHE A 561 -20.93 7.73 -10.39
C PHE A 561 -20.71 6.39 -11.10
N TRP A 562 -19.48 5.89 -11.08
CA TRP A 562 -19.09 4.65 -11.75
C TRP A 562 -18.52 3.67 -10.74
N VAL A 563 -18.71 2.37 -10.98
CA VAL A 563 -18.04 1.31 -10.25
C VAL A 563 -17.30 0.42 -11.23
N LEU A 564 -16.01 0.24 -11.02
CA LEU A 564 -15.12 -0.54 -11.86
C LEU A 564 -14.71 -1.84 -11.18
N GLN A 565 -14.59 -2.89 -11.98
CA GLN A 565 -14.09 -4.20 -11.61
C GLN A 565 -12.82 -4.50 -12.39
N ARG A 566 -11.87 -5.17 -11.74
CA ARG A 566 -10.71 -5.75 -12.41
C ARG A 566 -11.13 -6.93 -13.28
N ASP A 567 -10.68 -6.94 -14.52
CA ASP A 567 -10.93 -8.06 -15.44
C ASP A 567 -10.11 -9.28 -14.98
N THR A 568 -10.77 -10.43 -14.83
CA THR A 568 -10.10 -11.70 -14.57
C THR A 568 -9.77 -12.34 -15.92
N THR A 569 -8.47 -12.43 -16.24
CA THR A 569 -7.96 -13.25 -17.35
C THR A 569 -8.02 -14.72 -17.02
#